data_AF-A0A818AYL9-F1
#
_entry.id   AF-A0A818AYL9-F1
#
_cell.length_a   1.000
_cell.length_b   1.000
_cell.length_c   1.000
_cell.angle_alpha   90.00
_cell.angle_beta   90.00
_cell.angle_gamma   90.00
#
_symmetry.space_group_name_H-M   'P 1'
#
loop_
_entity.id
_entity.type
_entity.pdbx_description
1 polymer ?
#
loop_
_entity_poly.entity_id
_entity_poly.type
_entity_poly.pdbx_seq_one_letter_code
_entity_poly.pdbx_strand_id
1 'polypeptide(L)'
;MKYLKHIEYIRDFFLFENGSFMHQFALRLYSKLSQAIHERLDAFSVLVSFDSTLTMFGLDKVTYPLSVIYQSSNTPSTIQKYIIQNVELKYDLPKELFIIIKPEQMEIYQKCFAFVLQVKQAKYVLDQLVFSGMKRKNVHLRIFLPKIIDVIRTG
;
A
#
# COMPACT_ATOMS: atom_id res chain seq x y z
N MET A 1 -5.07 15.93 25.63
CA MET A 1 -3.82 15.20 25.37
C MET A 1 -4.00 13.86 24.63
N LYS A 2 -5.07 13.07 24.85
CA LYS A 2 -5.28 11.81 24.10
C LYS A 2 -5.66 11.99 22.61
N TYR A 3 -6.52 12.97 22.28
CA TYR A 3 -6.94 13.27 20.90
C TYR A 3 -5.78 13.57 19.94
N LEU A 4 -4.78 14.36 20.37
CA LEU A 4 -3.64 14.72 19.53
C LEU A 4 -2.90 13.48 19.01
N LYS A 5 -2.75 12.43 19.86
CA LYS A 5 -2.15 11.16 19.43
C LYS A 5 -2.92 10.48 18.31
N HIS A 6 -4.24 10.58 18.31
CA HIS A 6 -5.05 9.99 17.23
C HIS A 6 -4.86 10.75 15.91
N ILE A 7 -4.72 12.09 15.95
CA ILE A 7 -4.37 12.88 14.75
C ILE A 7 -2.96 12.51 14.28
N GLU A 8 -2.01 12.40 15.20
CA GLU A 8 -0.64 11.98 14.89
C GLU A 8 -0.64 10.63 14.17
N TYR A 9 -1.41 9.64 14.65
CA TYR A 9 -1.53 8.36 13.95
C TYR A 9 -2.15 8.50 12.56
N ILE A 10 -3.22 9.28 12.41
CA ILE A 10 -3.83 9.51 11.09
C ILE A 10 -2.77 10.09 10.13
N ARG A 11 -2.02 11.08 10.57
CA ARG A 11 -0.95 11.70 9.79
C ARG A 11 0.17 10.70 9.46
N ASP A 12 0.64 9.97 10.46
CA ASP A 12 1.76 9.03 10.35
C ASP A 12 1.48 7.90 9.35
N PHE A 13 0.28 7.32 9.39
CA PHE A 13 -0.06 6.17 8.57
C PHE A 13 -0.77 6.54 7.26
N PHE A 14 -1.75 7.45 7.27
CA PHE A 14 -2.47 7.79 6.03
C PHE A 14 -1.67 8.71 5.12
N LEU A 15 -0.83 9.59 5.68
CA LEU A 15 0.00 10.52 4.90
C LEU A 15 1.46 10.05 4.75
N PHE A 16 1.78 8.83 5.21
CA PHE A 16 3.13 8.24 5.14
C PHE A 16 4.22 9.05 5.88
N GLU A 17 3.86 9.82 6.91
CA GLU A 17 4.86 10.57 7.69
C GLU A 17 5.73 9.64 8.55
N ASN A 18 5.19 8.51 9.02
CA ASN A 18 6.00 7.41 9.53
C ASN A 18 6.61 6.63 8.35
N GLY A 19 7.63 7.24 7.75
CA GLY A 19 8.25 6.77 6.53
C GLY A 19 8.80 5.34 6.65
N SER A 20 9.36 4.96 7.80
CA SER A 20 9.96 3.63 7.98
C SER A 20 8.93 2.51 7.97
N PHE A 21 7.87 2.61 8.79
CA PHE A 21 6.83 1.60 8.85
C PHE A 21 6.11 1.49 7.49
N MET A 22 5.65 2.64 6.98
CA MET A 22 4.83 2.67 5.77
C MET A 22 5.63 2.26 4.53
N HIS A 23 6.92 2.58 4.47
CA HIS A 23 7.79 2.10 3.41
C HIS A 23 7.97 0.58 3.46
N GLN A 24 8.19 -0.01 4.64
CA GLN A 24 8.34 -1.46 4.76
C GLN A 24 7.06 -2.21 4.40
N PHE A 25 5.91 -1.72 4.87
CA PHE A 25 4.61 -2.26 4.48
C PHE A 25 4.41 -2.19 2.96
N ALA A 26 4.65 -1.02 2.35
CA ALA A 26 4.51 -0.83 0.91
C ALA A 26 5.45 -1.73 0.10
N LEU A 27 6.72 -1.87 0.50
CA LEU A 27 7.69 -2.76 -0.15
C LEU A 27 7.24 -4.22 -0.15
N ARG A 28 6.63 -4.70 0.94
CA ARG A 28 6.09 -6.07 1.02
C ARG A 28 4.94 -6.29 0.04
N LEU A 29 4.10 -5.29 -0.16
CA LEU A 29 3.04 -5.38 -1.17
C LEU A 29 3.61 -5.33 -2.59
N TYR A 30 4.56 -4.43 -2.86
CA TYR A 30 5.16 -4.30 -4.20
C TYR A 30 5.95 -5.54 -4.60
N SER A 31 6.69 -6.13 -3.66
CA SER A 31 7.47 -7.34 -3.93
C SER A 31 6.55 -8.51 -4.31
N LYS A 32 5.44 -8.70 -3.59
CA LYS A 32 4.41 -9.69 -3.92
C LYS A 32 3.81 -9.46 -5.30
N LEU A 33 3.46 -8.21 -5.64
CA LEU A 33 2.92 -7.88 -6.96
C LEU A 33 3.92 -8.10 -8.11
N SER A 34 5.22 -7.95 -7.84
CA SER A 34 6.29 -8.14 -8.83
C SER A 34 6.64 -9.61 -9.11
N GLN A 35 6.21 -10.56 -8.25
CA GLN A 35 6.45 -11.99 -8.44
C GLN A 35 5.46 -12.54 -9.49
N ALA A 36 5.85 -12.36 -10.75
CA ALA A 36 5.01 -12.36 -11.95
C ALA A 36 4.31 -13.66 -12.38
N ILE A 37 4.08 -14.67 -11.52
CA ILE A 37 3.57 -15.97 -12.00
C ILE A 37 2.32 -16.49 -11.28
N HIS A 38 2.14 -16.38 -9.96
CA HIS A 38 0.96 -16.98 -9.31
C HIS A 38 0.33 -16.25 -8.10
N GLU A 39 1.03 -15.35 -7.42
CA GLU A 39 0.45 -14.65 -6.27
C GLU A 39 -0.17 -13.32 -6.70
N ARG A 40 -1.47 -13.34 -7.01
CA ARG A 40 -2.25 -12.10 -7.03
C ARG A 40 -2.24 -11.52 -5.62
N LEU A 41 -2.24 -10.19 -5.52
CA LEU A 41 -2.53 -9.54 -4.25
C LEU A 41 -3.96 -9.96 -3.84
N ASP A 42 -4.09 -10.53 -2.66
CA ASP A 42 -5.35 -10.96 -2.06
C ASP A 42 -5.48 -10.42 -0.64
N ALA A 43 -6.68 -10.54 -0.07
CA ALA A 43 -6.96 -10.00 1.26
C ALA A 43 -6.06 -10.61 2.34
N PHE A 44 -5.76 -11.90 2.22
CA PHE A 44 -4.86 -12.57 3.16
C PHE A 44 -3.43 -12.03 3.06
N SER A 45 -2.86 -11.88 1.86
CA SER A 45 -1.52 -11.34 1.69
C SER A 45 -1.39 -9.91 2.20
N VAL A 46 -2.41 -9.07 1.97
CA VAL A 46 -2.42 -7.68 2.45
C VAL A 46 -2.45 -7.65 3.98
N LEU A 47 -3.34 -8.44 4.59
CA LEU A 47 -3.45 -8.56 6.05
C LEU A 47 -2.14 -9.06 6.67
N VAL A 48 -1.58 -10.15 6.16
CA VAL A 48 -0.32 -10.72 6.67
C VAL A 48 0.84 -9.75 6.51
N SER A 49 0.89 -9.02 5.39
CA SER A 49 1.94 -8.01 5.16
C SER A 49 1.84 -6.87 6.18
N PHE A 50 0.63 -6.43 6.52
CA PHE A 50 0.41 -5.40 7.52
C PHE A 50 0.76 -5.89 8.92
N ASP A 51 0.23 -7.05 9.33
CA ASP A 51 0.45 -7.62 10.67
C ASP A 51 1.92 -7.96 10.91
N SER A 52 2.60 -8.53 9.91
CA SER A 52 4.03 -8.78 10.00
C SER A 52 4.83 -7.47 10.11
N THR A 53 4.30 -6.34 9.63
CA THR A 53 4.99 -5.04 9.72
C THR A 53 4.76 -4.44 11.10
N LEU A 54 3.54 -4.57 11.66
CA LEU A 54 3.25 -4.22 13.05
C LEU A 54 4.21 -4.96 14.01
N THR A 55 4.34 -6.27 13.88
CA THR A 55 5.26 -7.08 14.71
C THR A 55 6.72 -6.65 14.54
N MET A 56 7.16 -6.35 13.31
CA MET A 56 8.53 -5.92 13.05
C MET A 56 8.89 -4.60 13.74
N PHE A 57 7.93 -3.69 13.86
CA PHE A 57 8.12 -2.38 14.50
C PHE A 57 7.69 -2.36 15.98
N GLY A 58 7.29 -3.51 16.55
CA GLY A 58 6.81 -3.59 17.93
C GLY A 58 5.53 -2.79 18.19
N LEU A 59 4.70 -2.62 17.15
CA LEU A 59 3.43 -1.92 17.25
C LEU A 59 2.30 -2.95 17.44
N ASP A 60 1.36 -2.64 18.32
CA ASP A 60 0.19 -3.48 18.57
C ASP A 60 -1.11 -2.80 18.11
N LYS A 61 -2.12 -3.62 17.77
CA LYS A 61 -3.43 -3.10 17.34
C LYS A 61 -4.21 -2.42 18.48
N VAL A 62 -3.81 -2.66 19.74
CA VAL A 62 -4.43 -2.05 20.91
C VAL A 62 -3.99 -0.58 21.06
N THR A 63 -2.71 -0.28 20.83
CA THR A 63 -2.21 1.11 20.83
C THR A 63 -2.53 1.83 19.52
N TYR A 64 -2.58 1.07 18.42
CA TYR A 64 -2.84 1.59 17.08
C TYR A 64 -4.11 0.95 16.50
N PRO A 65 -5.28 1.61 16.62
CA PRO A 65 -6.56 1.07 16.14
C PRO A 65 -6.65 1.14 14.61
N LEU A 66 -5.76 0.40 13.95
CA LEU A 66 -5.60 0.35 12.50
C LEU A 66 -5.90 -1.06 12.01
N SER A 67 -6.61 -1.14 10.90
CA SER A 67 -6.80 -2.38 10.16
C SER A 67 -6.62 -2.13 8.67
N VAL A 68 -6.29 -3.19 7.94
CA VAL A 68 -6.17 -3.13 6.49
C VAL A 68 -7.22 -4.03 5.85
N ILE A 69 -7.83 -3.55 4.78
CA ILE A 69 -8.83 -4.25 4.00
C ILE A 69 -8.36 -4.30 2.55
N TYR A 70 -8.63 -5.40 1.87
CA TYR A 70 -8.45 -5.50 0.43
C TYR A 70 -9.77 -5.83 -0.24
N GLN A 71 -10.25 -4.93 -1.10
CA GLN A 71 -11.47 -5.14 -1.86
C GLN A 71 -11.12 -5.89 -3.16
N SER A 72 -11.43 -7.19 -3.20
CA SER A 72 -11.22 -7.97 -4.43
C SER A 72 -12.19 -7.51 -5.51
N SER A 73 -11.68 -7.16 -6.69
CA SER A 73 -12.51 -6.93 -7.88
C SER A 73 -12.81 -8.27 -8.55
N ASN A 74 -14.09 -8.56 -8.81
CA ASN A 74 -14.52 -9.80 -9.46
C ASN A 74 -14.00 -9.96 -10.91
N THR A 75 -13.54 -8.87 -11.54
CA THR A 75 -12.99 -8.84 -12.90
C THR A 75 -11.72 -7.97 -12.95
N PRO A 76 -10.56 -8.49 -12.54
CA PRO A 76 -9.33 -7.70 -12.56
C PRO A 76 -8.95 -7.37 -14.00
N SER A 77 -8.96 -6.09 -14.35
CA SER A 77 -8.42 -5.63 -15.63
C SER A 77 -6.93 -6.01 -15.75
N THR A 78 -6.39 -6.10 -16.97
CA THR A 78 -4.97 -6.41 -17.17
C THR A 78 -4.05 -5.43 -16.42
N ILE A 79 -4.50 -4.18 -16.23
CA ILE A 79 -3.81 -3.11 -15.52
C ILE A 79 -3.81 -3.34 -14.00
N GLN A 80 -4.92 -3.81 -13.44
CA GLN A 80 -5.06 -4.10 -12.00
C GLN A 80 -4.13 -5.22 -11.50
N LYS A 81 -3.56 -6.02 -12.40
CA LYS A 81 -2.55 -7.02 -12.04
C LYS A 81 -1.20 -6.42 -11.68
N TYR A 82 -0.94 -5.18 -12.07
CA TYR A 82 0.39 -4.54 -11.96
C TYR A 82 0.38 -3.26 -11.13
N ILE A 83 -0.80 -2.75 -10.77
CA ILE A 83 -0.96 -1.55 -9.93
C ILE A 83 -1.62 -1.96 -8.62
N ILE A 84 -1.08 -1.49 -7.49
CA ILE A 84 -1.76 -1.65 -6.21
C ILE A 84 -3.03 -0.79 -6.21
N GLN A 85 -4.16 -1.48 -6.19
CA GLN A 85 -5.48 -0.89 -6.07
C GLN A 85 -6.23 -1.63 -4.97
N ASN A 86 -7.31 -1.01 -4.48
CA ASN A 86 -8.25 -1.63 -3.54
C ASN A 86 -7.68 -2.03 -2.17
N VAL A 87 -6.51 -1.50 -1.79
CA VAL A 87 -5.99 -1.60 -0.42
C VAL A 87 -6.52 -0.39 0.36
N GLU A 88 -7.26 -0.67 1.43
CA GLU A 88 -7.81 0.34 2.32
C GLU A 88 -7.19 0.23 3.72
N LEU A 89 -6.73 1.37 4.24
CA LEU A 89 -6.35 1.50 5.63
C LEU A 89 -7.58 2.05 6.38
N LYS A 90 -8.01 1.35 7.41
CA LYS A 90 -9.10 1.77 8.28
C LYS A 90 -8.55 2.14 9.64
N TYR A 91 -9.14 3.18 10.20
CA TYR A 91 -8.86 3.65 11.54
C TYR A 91 -10.13 3.50 12.39
N ASP A 92 -10.08 2.69 13.43
CA ASP A 92 -11.20 2.52 14.35
C ASP A 92 -11.23 3.72 15.30
N LEU A 93 -11.90 4.78 14.85
CA LEU A 93 -12.00 6.04 15.58
C LEU A 93 -12.82 5.84 16.88
N PRO A 94 -12.29 6.22 18.06
CA PRO A 94 -13.06 6.22 19.30
C PRO A 94 -14.27 7.15 19.21
N LYS A 95 -15.39 6.76 19.84
CA LYS A 95 -16.68 7.49 19.80
C LYS A 95 -16.56 8.95 20.20
N GLU A 96 -15.67 9.25 21.13
CA GLU A 96 -15.44 10.58 21.67
C GLU A 96 -14.82 11.53 20.64
N LEU A 97 -14.18 10.99 19.60
CA LEU A 97 -13.50 11.78 18.57
C LEU A 97 -14.36 12.09 17.35
N PHE A 98 -15.56 11.50 17.23
CA PHE A 98 -16.47 11.73 16.09
C PHE A 98 -16.96 13.19 15.99
N ILE A 99 -16.91 13.95 17.10
CA ILE A 99 -17.24 15.38 17.10
C ILE A 99 -16.20 16.18 16.31
N ILE A 100 -14.95 15.71 16.29
CA ILE A 100 -13.82 16.44 15.70
C ILE A 100 -13.45 15.88 14.34
N ILE A 101 -13.44 14.55 14.19
CA ILE A 101 -13.14 13.86 12.94
C ILE A 101 -14.37 13.08 12.53
N LYS A 102 -15.04 13.55 11.47
CA LYS A 102 -16.20 12.86 10.94
C LYS A 102 -15.78 11.70 10.02
N PRO A 103 -16.61 10.64 9.91
CA PRO A 103 -16.31 9.51 9.03
C PRO A 103 -16.04 9.91 7.57
N GLU A 104 -16.73 10.93 7.06
CA GLU A 104 -16.55 11.39 5.67
C GLU A 104 -15.17 12.00 5.45
N GLN A 105 -14.56 12.57 6.48
CA GLN A 105 -13.20 13.10 6.41
C GLN A 105 -12.17 11.97 6.35
N MET A 106 -12.44 10.83 7.00
CA MET A 106 -11.58 9.65 6.90
C MET A 106 -11.52 9.07 5.49
N GLU A 107 -12.58 9.25 4.69
CA GLU A 107 -12.56 8.88 3.26
C GLU A 107 -11.55 9.72 2.47
N ILE A 108 -11.36 11.00 2.83
CA ILE A 108 -10.35 11.87 2.21
C ILE A 108 -8.94 11.35 2.56
N TYR A 109 -8.69 11.03 3.83
CA TYR A 109 -7.42 10.44 4.25
C TYR A 109 -7.14 9.11 3.56
N GLN A 110 -8.16 8.26 3.39
CA GLN A 110 -8.04 7.02 2.65
C GLN A 110 -7.67 7.26 1.17
N LYS A 111 -8.26 8.26 0.51
CA LYS A 111 -7.87 8.65 -0.85
C LYS A 111 -6.42 9.13 -0.91
N CYS A 112 -5.97 9.92 0.06
CA CYS A 112 -4.56 10.34 0.17
C CYS A 112 -3.62 9.14 0.35
N PHE A 113 -3.95 8.22 1.24
CA PHE A 113 -3.19 6.98 1.46
C PHE A 113 -3.03 6.19 0.16
N ALA A 114 -4.14 5.94 -0.55
CA ALA A 114 -4.12 5.19 -1.81
C ALA A 114 -3.26 5.90 -2.88
N PHE A 115 -3.39 7.22 -2.98
CA PHE A 115 -2.59 8.02 -3.91
C PHE A 115 -1.09 7.92 -3.61
N VAL A 116 -0.68 8.13 -2.36
CA VAL A 116 0.74 8.05 -1.96
C VAL A 116 1.30 6.64 -2.18
N LEU A 117 0.51 5.60 -1.89
CA LEU A 117 0.88 4.21 -2.12
C LEU A 117 1.12 3.93 -3.61
N GLN A 118 0.34 4.50 -4.51
CA GLN A 118 0.54 4.35 -5.96
C GLN A 118 1.75 5.15 -6.47
N VAL A 119 1.95 6.38 -5.99
CA VAL A 119 3.13 7.18 -6.36
C VAL A 119 4.42 6.48 -5.93
N LYS A 120 4.46 5.94 -4.70
CA LYS A 120 5.61 5.16 -4.21
C LYS A 120 5.81 3.87 -5.00
N GLN A 121 4.73 3.25 -5.48
CA GLN A 121 4.84 2.10 -6.38
C GLN A 121 5.50 2.47 -7.71
N ALA A 122 5.05 3.56 -8.33
CA ALA A 122 5.62 4.04 -9.59
C ALA A 122 7.12 4.30 -9.44
N LYS A 123 7.53 4.98 -8.35
CA LYS A 123 8.94 5.15 -8.01
C LYS A 123 9.67 3.81 -7.85
N TYR A 124 9.11 2.87 -7.08
CA TYR A 124 9.71 1.55 -6.88
C TYR A 124 9.95 0.82 -8.22
N VAL A 125 8.97 0.82 -9.12
CA VAL A 125 9.09 0.19 -10.45
C VAL A 125 10.18 0.89 -11.28
N LEU A 126 10.24 2.22 -11.27
CA LEU A 126 11.27 2.99 -11.96
C LEU A 126 12.67 2.71 -11.40
N ASP A 127 12.82 2.63 -10.09
CA ASP A 127 14.09 2.28 -9.45
C ASP A 127 14.56 0.89 -9.92
N GLN A 128 13.67 -0.11 -9.90
CA GLN A 128 13.97 -1.47 -10.39
C GLN A 128 14.38 -1.49 -11.87
N LEU A 129 13.76 -0.63 -12.69
CA LEU A 129 14.09 -0.43 -14.09
C LEU A 129 15.52 0.09 -14.29
N VAL A 130 15.88 1.16 -13.58
CA VAL A 130 17.22 1.76 -13.64
C VAL A 130 18.29 0.75 -13.24
N PHE A 131 18.06 0.01 -12.15
CA PHE A 131 19.01 -1.01 -11.69
C PHE A 131 19.11 -2.23 -12.63
N SER A 132 18.08 -2.50 -13.44
CA SER A 132 18.12 -3.55 -14.48
C SER A 132 18.95 -3.16 -15.69
N GLY A 133 18.97 -1.87 -16.05
CA GLY A 133 19.85 -1.35 -17.10
C GLY A 133 21.33 -1.52 -16.77
N MET A 134 21.68 -1.49 -15.47
CA MET A 134 23.06 -1.68 -14.99
C MET A 134 23.43 -3.15 -14.71
N LYS A 135 22.47 -4.07 -14.53
CA LYS A 135 22.73 -5.49 -14.28
C LYS A 135 21.94 -6.38 -15.24
N ARG A 136 22.63 -6.96 -16.24
CA ARG A 136 22.12 -7.95 -17.23
C ARG A 136 21.52 -9.26 -16.66
N LYS A 137 21.14 -9.36 -15.38
CA LYS A 137 20.81 -10.64 -14.71
C LYS A 137 19.52 -10.69 -13.87
N ASN A 138 18.56 -9.77 -14.04
CA ASN A 138 17.25 -9.94 -13.39
C ASN A 138 16.19 -10.50 -14.35
N VAL A 139 16.00 -11.82 -14.30
CA VAL A 139 15.01 -12.56 -15.11
C VAL A 139 13.57 -12.08 -14.83
N HIS A 140 13.29 -11.62 -13.61
CA HIS A 140 11.97 -11.14 -13.18
C HIS A 140 11.49 -9.88 -13.92
N LEU A 141 12.40 -8.99 -14.31
CA LEU A 141 12.07 -7.72 -14.99
C LEU A 141 11.90 -7.89 -16.51
N ARG A 142 12.35 -9.02 -17.10
CA ARG A 142 12.11 -9.32 -18.52
C ARG A 142 10.63 -9.58 -18.83
N ILE A 143 9.83 -9.96 -17.85
CA ILE A 143 8.40 -10.31 -18.03
C ILE A 143 7.49 -9.12 -17.73
N PHE A 144 7.90 -8.24 -16.81
CA PHE A 144 7.09 -7.13 -16.28
C PHE A 144 7.12 -5.88 -17.18
N LEU A 145 8.30 -5.57 -17.74
CA LEU A 145 8.52 -4.33 -18.49
C LEU A 145 7.86 -4.28 -19.86
N PRO A 146 7.89 -5.35 -20.69
CA PRO A 146 7.19 -5.34 -21.96
C PRO A 146 5.69 -5.12 -21.77
N LYS A 147 5.10 -5.73 -20.73
CA LYS A 147 3.66 -5.69 -20.47
C LYS A 147 3.18 -4.32 -19.97
N ILE A 148 3.99 -3.58 -19.20
CA ILE A 148 3.67 -2.21 -18.81
C ILE A 148 3.85 -1.25 -19.99
N ILE A 149 4.91 -1.42 -20.78
CA ILE A 149 5.16 -0.59 -21.97
C ILE A 149 4.04 -0.80 -23.00
N ASP A 150 3.57 -2.03 -23.22
CA ASP A 150 2.46 -2.33 -24.12
C ASP A 150 1.15 -1.68 -23.66
N VAL A 151 0.88 -1.67 -22.34
CA VAL A 151 -0.28 -0.96 -21.76
C VAL A 151 -0.18 0.55 -21.96
N ILE A 152 1.01 1.16 -21.79
CA ILE A 152 1.21 2.60 -22.01
C ILE A 152 1.09 2.97 -23.49
N ARG A 153 1.40 2.03 -24.40
CA ARG A 153 1.39 2.26 -25.86
C ARG A 153 0.03 2.02 -26.52
N THR A 154 -0.91 1.39 -25.81
CA THR A 154 -2.26 1.02 -26.32
C THR A 154 -3.41 1.82 -25.69
N GLY A 155 -3.12 2.70 -24.72
CA GLY A 155 -4.01 3.78 -24.28
C GLY A 155 -3.68 5.09 -24.96
#